data_AF-A0A5J4XHH2-F1
#
_entry.id   AF-A0A5J4XHH2-F1
#
_cell.length_a   1.000
_cell.length_b   1.000
_cell.length_c   1.000
_cell.angle_alpha   90.00
_cell.angle_beta   90.00
_cell.angle_gamma   90.00
#
_symmetry.space_group_name_H-M   'P 1'
#
loop_
_entity.id
_entity.type
_entity.pdbx_description
1 polymer ?
#
loop_
_entity_poly.entity_id
_entity_poly.type
_entity_poly.pdbx_seq_one_letter_code
_entity_poly.pdbx_strand_id
1 'polypeptide(L)'
;MGGLDAEPAGTNRIQVLVRVRPPIGHEAKEELAVACSPSQEHVQVLVPERLGDKPQLPSHASLKGTAKKYTLDACLDGSVSQESVAVVCNVDDLVDGALQGFAVTVFAFGQTGS
;
A
#
# COMPACT_ATOMS: atom_id res chain seq x y z
N MET A 1 18.09 0.96 -44.44
CA MET A 1 18.45 -0.03 -43.41
C MET A 1 17.80 0.43 -42.12
N GLY A 2 16.65 -0.15 -41.79
CA GLY A 2 15.87 0.23 -40.62
C GLY A 2 16.55 -0.26 -39.34
N GLY A 3 16.77 0.66 -38.41
CA GLY A 3 17.06 0.32 -37.03
C GLY A 3 15.81 -0.26 -36.41
N LEU A 4 15.90 -1.49 -35.94
CA LEU A 4 14.93 -2.06 -35.02
C LEU A 4 15.18 -1.37 -33.69
N ASP A 5 14.50 -0.25 -33.46
CA ASP A 5 14.40 0.32 -32.12
C ASP A 5 13.73 -0.75 -31.25
N ALA A 6 14.48 -1.22 -30.26
CA ALA A 6 13.98 -2.12 -29.26
C ALA A 6 12.88 -1.37 -28.48
N GLU A 7 11.63 -1.83 -28.62
CA GLU A 7 10.52 -1.39 -27.78
C GLU A 7 10.97 -1.51 -26.31
N PRO A 8 11.00 -0.41 -25.54
CA PRO A 8 11.36 -0.50 -24.13
C PRO A 8 10.37 -1.44 -23.44
N ALA A 9 10.91 -2.30 -22.57
CA ALA A 9 10.15 -3.23 -21.74
C ALA A 9 8.88 -2.56 -21.23
N GLY A 10 7.72 -3.16 -21.57
CA GLY A 10 6.42 -2.50 -21.50
C GLY A 10 6.23 -1.62 -20.28
N THR A 11 6.00 -0.33 -20.49
CA THR A 11 5.71 0.65 -19.44
C THR A 11 4.56 0.11 -18.59
N ASN A 12 4.78 -0.17 -17.31
CA ASN A 12 3.70 -0.55 -16.40
C ASN A 12 2.76 0.67 -16.26
N ARG A 13 1.65 0.65 -17.00
CA ARG A 13 0.74 1.81 -17.12
C ARG A 13 -0.16 2.00 -15.90
N ILE A 14 -0.10 1.08 -14.95
CA ILE A 14 -0.92 1.07 -13.74
C ILE A 14 0.02 0.85 -12.56
N GLN A 15 0.02 1.80 -11.63
CA GLN A 15 0.68 1.65 -10.34
C GLN A 15 -0.38 1.44 -9.25
N VAL A 16 -0.12 0.49 -8.36
CA VAL A 16 -0.97 0.14 -7.23
C VAL A 16 -0.17 0.32 -5.94
N LEU A 17 -0.62 1.27 -5.13
CA LEU A 17 0.02 1.61 -3.86
C LEU A 17 -0.96 1.41 -2.71
N VAL A 18 -0.43 1.09 -1.54
CA VAL A 18 -1.17 1.06 -0.28
C VAL A 18 -0.57 2.04 0.69
N ARG A 19 -1.42 2.77 1.42
CA ARG A 19 -1.03 3.61 2.54
C ARG A 19 -1.68 3.14 3.82
N VAL A 20 -0.87 2.85 4.82
CA VAL A 20 -1.29 2.54 6.18
C VAL A 20 -1.25 3.83 6.99
N ARG A 21 -2.40 4.31 7.45
CA ARG A 21 -2.46 5.53 8.26
C ARG A 21 -1.86 5.30 9.67
N PRO A 22 -1.38 6.36 10.36
CA PRO A 22 -1.05 6.28 11.77
C PRO A 22 -2.25 5.82 12.61
N PRO A 23 -2.02 5.10 13.72
CA PRO A 23 -3.03 4.91 14.76
C PRO A 23 -3.50 6.26 15.30
N ILE A 24 -4.81 6.40 15.51
CA ILE A 24 -5.39 7.58 16.18
C ILE A 24 -5.55 7.31 17.67
N GLY A 25 -5.67 8.34 18.51
CA GLY A 25 -5.37 8.26 19.95
C GLY A 25 -5.99 7.12 20.77
N HIS A 26 -7.17 6.60 20.41
CA HIS A 26 -7.78 5.44 21.08
C HIS A 26 -7.29 4.08 20.57
N GLU A 27 -6.69 4.03 19.38
CA GLU A 27 -6.09 2.85 18.74
C GLU A 27 -4.63 2.65 19.14
N ALA A 28 -3.92 3.72 19.54
CA ALA A 28 -2.49 3.70 19.83
C ALA A 28 -2.09 2.81 21.03
N LYS A 29 -3.06 2.30 21.79
CA LYS A 29 -2.85 1.40 22.92
C LYS A 29 -2.91 -0.09 22.53
N GLU A 30 -3.33 -0.39 21.30
CA GLU A 30 -3.43 -1.76 20.79
C GLU A 30 -2.19 -2.12 19.96
N GLU A 31 -1.92 -3.43 19.85
CA GLU A 31 -0.88 -3.93 18.95
C GLU A 31 -1.28 -3.69 17.48
N LEU A 32 -0.31 -3.29 16.65
CA LEU A 32 -0.55 -3.00 15.25
C LEU A 32 -0.91 -4.27 14.46
N ALA A 33 -2.10 -4.28 13.88
CA ALA A 33 -2.56 -5.38 13.03
C ALA A 33 -1.96 -5.34 11.60
N VAL A 34 -1.38 -4.21 11.19
CA VAL A 34 -0.83 -4.00 9.84
C VAL A 34 0.54 -3.35 9.94
N ALA A 35 1.51 -3.88 9.21
CA ALA A 35 2.88 -3.35 9.14
C ALA A 35 3.38 -3.33 7.69
N CYS A 36 4.08 -2.25 7.31
CA CYS A 36 4.80 -2.19 6.04
C CYS A 36 6.24 -2.68 6.22
N SER A 37 6.83 -3.26 5.17
CA SER A 37 8.26 -3.60 5.17
C SER A 37 9.11 -2.33 5.13
N PRO A 38 10.32 -2.33 5.71
CA PRO A 38 11.25 -1.20 5.58
C PRO A 38 11.62 -0.89 4.11
N SER A 39 11.57 -1.90 3.23
CA SER A 39 11.77 -1.74 1.78
C SER A 39 10.57 -1.13 1.05
N GLN A 40 9.42 -0.96 1.72
CA GLN A 40 8.15 -0.48 1.16
C GLN A 40 7.57 -1.34 0.03
N GLU A 41 8.08 -2.55 -0.22
CA GLU A 41 7.57 -3.41 -1.29
C GLU A 41 6.39 -4.28 -0.83
N HIS A 42 6.21 -4.42 0.48
CA HIS A 42 5.23 -5.34 1.04
C HIS A 42 4.51 -4.80 2.26
N VAL A 43 3.25 -5.22 2.41
CA VAL A 43 2.45 -5.02 3.62
C VAL A 43 2.08 -6.38 4.22
N GLN A 44 2.18 -6.47 5.54
CA GLN A 44 1.82 -7.63 6.32
C GLN A 44 0.60 -7.33 7.18
N VAL A 45 -0.41 -8.19 7.10
CA VAL A 45 -1.65 -8.09 7.86
C VAL A 45 -1.75 -9.30 8.79
N LEU A 46 -1.79 -9.05 10.09
CA LEU A 46 -2.04 -10.08 11.10
C LEU A 46 -3.50 -10.52 11.02
N VAL A 47 -3.73 -11.81 10.81
CA VAL A 47 -5.07 -12.39 10.78
C VAL A 47 -5.29 -13.16 12.09
N PRO A 48 -6.26 -12.75 12.93
CA PRO A 48 -6.60 -13.49 14.14
C PRO A 48 -7.01 -14.92 13.78
N GLU A 49 -6.50 -15.92 14.51
CA GLU A 49 -7.02 -17.27 14.42
C GLU A 49 -8.47 -17.30 14.93
N ARG A 50 -9.34 -17.99 14.20
CA ARG A 50 -10.72 -18.24 14.62
C ARG A 50 -10.83 -19.64 15.17
N LEU A 51 -11.20 -19.78 16.45
CA LEU A 51 -11.63 -21.05 17.03
C LEU A 51 -13.16 -21.11 16.97
N GLY A 52 -13.71 -21.73 15.92
CA GLY A 52 -15.15 -21.68 15.60
C GLY A 52 -15.59 -20.34 14.98
N ASP A 53 -16.80 -19.87 15.27
CA ASP A 53 -17.36 -18.61 14.72
C ASP A 53 -16.95 -17.34 15.48
N LYS A 54 -16.19 -17.46 16.57
CA LYS A 54 -15.80 -16.31 17.38
C LYS A 54 -14.35 -15.89 17.09
N PRO A 55 -14.09 -14.61 16.75
CA PRO A 55 -12.72 -14.11 16.68
C PRO A 55 -12.11 -14.18 18.08
N GLN A 56 -10.97 -14.87 18.22
CA GLN A 56 -10.16 -14.78 19.45
C GLN A 56 -9.24 -13.57 19.32
N LEU A 57 -9.36 -12.65 20.28
CA LEU A 57 -8.34 -11.60 20.46
C LEU A 57 -7.01 -12.29 20.80
N PRO A 58 -5.88 -11.85 20.22
CA PRO A 58 -4.58 -12.36 20.57
C PRO A 58 -4.35 -12.13 22.07
N SER A 59 -4.31 -13.21 22.85
CA SER A 59 -3.90 -13.12 24.26
C SER A 59 -2.39 -12.94 24.32
N HIS A 60 -1.91 -12.19 25.30
CA HIS A 60 -0.49 -11.87 25.57
C HIS A 60 0.48 -13.08 25.58
N ALA A 61 -0.01 -14.32 25.55
CA ALA A 61 0.77 -15.56 25.63
C ALA A 61 0.78 -16.42 24.33
N SER A 62 0.07 -16.04 23.27
CA SER A 62 0.17 -16.73 21.98
C SER A 62 -0.23 -15.82 20.82
N LEU A 63 0.78 -15.22 20.18
CA LEU A 63 0.68 -14.73 18.80
C LEU A 63 0.67 -15.92 17.82
N LYS A 64 -0.25 -16.86 18.01
CA LYS A 64 -0.60 -17.85 16.98
C LYS A 64 -1.64 -17.22 16.07
N GLY A 65 -1.21 -16.18 15.35
CA GLY A 65 -1.98 -15.58 14.26
C GLY A 65 -1.28 -15.94 12.95
N THR A 66 -2.04 -16.22 11.90
CA THR A 66 -1.45 -16.32 10.56
C THR A 66 -1.29 -14.91 10.00
N ALA A 67 -0.15 -14.60 9.39
CA ALA A 67 0.07 -13.30 8.77
C ALA A 67 -0.03 -13.43 7.25
N LYS A 68 -0.80 -12.55 6.62
CA LYS A 68 -0.86 -12.45 5.15
C LYS A 68 0.10 -11.37 4.68
N LYS A 69 0.88 -11.66 3.64
CA LYS A 69 1.81 -10.74 3.00
C LYS A 69 1.31 -10.41 1.61
N TYR A 70 1.31 -9.13 1.25
CA TYR A 70 0.97 -8.63 -0.08
C TYR A 70 2.14 -7.82 -0.64
N THR A 71 2.40 -7.96 -1.93
CA THR A 71 3.43 -7.22 -2.67
C THR A 71 2.75 -6.25 -3.61
N LEU A 72 3.16 -4.99 -3.58
CA LEU A 72 2.60 -3.89 -4.35
C LEU A 72 3.74 -3.04 -4.94
N ASP A 73 3.42 -2.05 -5.76
CA ASP A 73 4.44 -1.12 -6.29
C ASP A 73 5.05 -0.28 -5.16
N ALA A 74 4.23 0.06 -4.15
CA ALA A 74 4.71 0.61 -2.87
C ALA A 74 3.70 0.43 -1.73
N CYS A 75 4.22 0.31 -0.51
CA CYS A 75 3.51 0.17 0.76
C CYS A 75 4.01 1.25 1.72
N LEU A 76 3.24 2.31 1.88
CA LEU A 76 3.59 3.51 2.64
C LEU A 76 3.03 3.40 4.07
N ASP A 77 3.87 3.55 5.08
CA ASP A 77 3.42 3.56 6.47
C ASP A 77 2.93 4.94 6.94
N GLY A 78 2.49 5.02 8.20
CA GLY A 78 1.93 6.24 8.77
C GLY A 78 2.95 7.36 8.96
N SER A 79 4.25 7.08 8.91
CA SER A 79 5.29 8.11 9.00
C SER A 79 5.46 8.89 7.69
N VAL A 80 4.97 8.35 6.57
CA VAL A 80 5.12 8.96 5.24
C VAL A 80 4.25 10.22 5.12
N SER A 81 4.91 11.33 4.78
CA SER A 81 4.28 12.63 4.55
C SER A 81 3.39 12.65 3.31
N GLN A 82 2.45 13.58 3.23
CA GLN A 82 1.59 13.73 2.04
C GLN A 82 2.38 14.08 0.78
N GLU A 83 3.41 14.91 0.91
CA GLU A 83 4.29 15.28 -0.19
C GLU A 83 5.03 14.05 -0.73
N SER A 84 5.56 13.21 0.18
CA SER A 84 6.20 11.94 -0.20
C SER A 84 5.24 10.98 -0.90
N VAL A 85 3.95 10.95 -0.50
CA VAL A 85 2.95 10.14 -1.22
C VAL A 85 2.82 10.61 -2.67
N ALA A 86 2.77 11.91 -2.94
CA ALA A 86 2.65 12.44 -4.29
C ALA A 86 3.85 12.05 -5.17
N VAL A 87 5.07 12.13 -4.60
CA VAL A 87 6.30 11.71 -5.28
C VAL A 87 6.27 10.21 -5.59
N VAL A 88 5.96 9.35 -4.61
CA VAL A 88 5.96 7.89 -4.82
C VAL A 88 4.84 7.43 -5.76
N CYS A 89 3.71 8.14 -5.78
CA CYS A 89 2.63 7.94 -6.75
C CYS A 89 2.93 8.49 -8.15
N ASN A 90 4.14 9.05 -8.39
CA ASN A 90 4.52 9.71 -9.64
C ASN A 90 3.47 10.71 -10.14
N VAL A 91 2.92 11.52 -9.23
CA VAL A 91 1.85 12.47 -9.57
C VAL A 91 2.31 13.48 -10.62
N ASP A 92 3.58 13.88 -10.58
CA ASP A 92 4.16 14.81 -11.57
C ASP A 92 4.10 14.23 -12.99
N ASP A 93 4.47 12.96 -13.18
CA ASP A 93 4.40 12.29 -14.49
C ASP A 93 2.95 12.16 -14.99
N LEU A 94 2.00 11.94 -14.07
CA LEU A 94 0.58 11.92 -14.41
C LEU A 94 0.08 13.30 -14.84
N VAL A 95 0.55 14.37 -14.19
CA VAL A 95 0.23 15.75 -14.57
C VAL A 95 0.83 16.08 -15.93
N ASP A 96 2.09 15.72 -16.18
CA ASP A 96 2.75 15.90 -17.48
C ASP A 96 2.02 15.13 -18.59
N GLY A 97 1.57 13.91 -18.30
CA GLY A 97 0.73 13.14 -19.21
C GLY A 97 -0.58 13.87 -19.54
N ALA A 98 -1.25 14.43 -18.53
CA ALA A 98 -2.46 15.23 -18.73
C ALA A 98 -2.21 16.47 -19.61
N LEU A 99 -1.10 17.18 -19.39
CA LEU A 99 -0.70 18.35 -20.17
C LEU A 99 -0.39 18.00 -21.64
N GLN A 100 0.11 16.80 -21.89
CA GLN A 100 0.33 16.27 -23.24
C GLN A 100 -0.96 15.78 -23.92
N GLY A 101 -2.10 15.83 -23.23
CA GLY A 101 -3.41 15.43 -23.75
C GLY A 101 -3.77 13.96 -23.50
N PHE A 102 -3.02 13.25 -22.64
CA PHE A 102 -3.39 11.90 -22.23
C PHE A 102 -4.47 11.92 -21.14
N ALA A 103 -5.35 10.93 -21.16
CA ALA A 103 -6.28 10.69 -20.06
C ALA A 103 -5.56 9.98 -18.92
N VAL A 104 -5.52 10.62 -17.75
CA VAL A 104 -4.95 10.07 -16.52
C VAL A 104 -6.03 9.89 -15.47
N THR A 105 -5.88 8.92 -14.58
CA THR A 105 -6.87 8.65 -13.53
C THR A 105 -6.17 8.16 -12.27
N VAL A 106 -6.58 8.70 -11.13
CA VAL A 106 -6.10 8.28 -9.79
C VAL A 106 -7.29 7.76 -9.01
N PHE A 107 -7.14 6.58 -8.41
CA PHE A 107 -8.14 6.00 -7.52
C PHE A 107 -7.69 6.15 -6.07
N ALA A 108 -8.53 6.75 -5.24
CA ALA A 108 -8.41 6.68 -3.78
C ALA A 108 -9.43 5.65 -3.27
N PHE A 109 -8.93 4.49 -2.83
CA PHE A 109 -9.77 3.36 -2.42
C PHE A 109 -9.42 2.92 -1.00
N GLY A 110 -10.45 2.82 -0.16
CA GLY A 110 -10.33 2.41 1.23
C GLY A 110 -11.68 2.40 1.94
N GLN A 111 -11.73 1.81 3.12
CA GLN A 111 -12.92 1.90 3.98
C GLN A 111 -13.11 3.33 4.51
N THR A 112 -14.29 3.67 5.03
CA THR A 112 -14.48 4.95 5.70
C THR A 112 -13.49 5.11 6.87
N GLY A 113 -12.79 6.24 6.90
CA GLY A 113 -11.77 6.54 7.93
C GLY A 113 -10.39 5.94 7.67
N SER A 114 -10.15 5.37 6.48
CA SER A 114 -8.79 5.11 5.96
C SER A 114 -8.10 6.38 5.49
#